data_AF-C4WQC9-F1
#
_entry.id   AF-C4WQC9-F1
#
_cell.length_a   1.000
_cell.length_b   1.000
_cell.length_c   1.000
_cell.angle_alpha   90.00
_cell.angle_beta   90.00
_cell.angle_gamma   90.00
#
_symmetry.space_group_name_H-M   'P 1'
#
loop_
_entity.id
_entity.type
_entity.pdbx_description
1 polymer ?
#
loop_
_entity_poly.entity_id
_entity_poly.type
_entity_poly.pdbx_seq_one_letter_code
_entity_poly.pdbx_strand_id
1 'polypeptide(L)'
;MPGASIPSSFEIRIRISHLLKTPLPAGESPQFMWQHMIYLYIFCNDNIFVHLCFQTILDVKVIIASLSHANEIVSLLGRKTQKGRMMARSTKPKTKFQADQDELKLRAAWLYYIEGLTQEQVAQNLDISRIKAFRLLAATRDEGIVQISLNSHAEPLIRLQRALEKHLGLFEAIVVPSSDQSEASISAVIGHATGRYLSDRLQDGLTVGVGWGATLQACMSHLKWREINDLSVISLLGGLTHSMADNPSAVAWRLAEFYKTELFQITAPVFVPHVALAKELWEIQELKALKSKVSDIDLAVLSVADVSKQASIFRRGLLTTQDAESLQAAGAVGDVLCQFVDEAGEIVDHPINKRAMAINPTQLRKVPKVIISAGGIRKAKIIRASIMTTRAQVLITDEATAQELLSLESLV
;
A
#
# COMPACT_ATOMS: atom_id res chain seq x y z
N MET A 1 13.18 36.56 28.77
CA MET A 1 12.25 37.27 29.68
C MET A 1 11.43 36.23 30.43
N PRO A 2 11.37 36.24 31.77
CA PRO A 2 10.52 35.36 32.54
C PRO A 2 9.14 35.99 32.78
N GLY A 3 8.07 35.18 32.75
CA GLY A 3 6.76 35.54 33.31
C GLY A 3 5.74 36.10 32.31
N ALA A 4 5.23 35.26 31.41
CA ALA A 4 3.90 35.47 30.84
C ALA A 4 2.97 34.40 31.41
N SER A 5 2.06 34.81 32.30
CA SER A 5 0.99 33.99 32.86
C SER A 5 0.09 33.44 31.75
N ILE A 6 -0.13 32.13 31.75
CA ILE A 6 -1.12 31.48 30.87
C ILE A 6 -2.52 31.93 31.33
N PRO A 7 -3.36 32.52 30.45
CA PRO A 7 -4.69 32.95 30.82
C PRO A 7 -5.62 31.75 31.06
N SER A 8 -6.48 31.86 32.07
CA SER A 8 -7.25 30.76 32.66
C SER A 8 -8.68 30.58 32.11
N SER A 9 -9.00 31.11 30.93
CA SER A 9 -10.35 30.99 30.36
C SER A 9 -10.35 30.72 28.86
N PHE A 10 -11.00 29.62 28.48
CA PHE A 10 -11.36 29.31 27.09
C PHE A 10 -12.84 29.63 26.89
N GLU A 11 -13.19 30.30 25.80
CA GLU A 11 -14.58 30.59 25.42
C GLU A 11 -14.92 29.82 24.14
N ILE A 12 -16.03 29.08 24.16
CA ILE A 12 -16.53 28.34 22.99
C ILE A 12 -17.71 29.12 22.41
N ARG A 13 -17.60 29.56 21.15
CA ARG A 13 -18.71 30.20 20.42
C ARG A 13 -19.13 29.31 19.25
N ILE A 14 -20.43 29.07 19.14
CA ILE A 14 -21.04 28.23 18.10
C ILE A 14 -21.76 29.13 17.11
N ARG A 15 -21.45 28.99 15.81
CA ARG A 15 -22.17 29.67 14.73
C ARG A 15 -22.79 28.64 13.80
N ILE A 16 -24.12 28.69 13.68
CA ILE A 16 -24.89 27.82 12.78
C ILE A 16 -25.23 28.62 11.53
N SER A 17 -24.96 28.05 10.36
CA SER A 17 -25.27 28.64 9.06
C SER A 17 -26.09 27.66 8.21
N HIS A 18 -27.18 28.15 7.62
CA HIS A 18 -28.05 27.35 6.76
C HIS A 18 -27.54 27.41 5.32
N LEU A 19 -27.21 26.26 4.73
CA LEU A 19 -26.77 26.17 3.34
C LEU A 19 -27.69 25.22 2.56
N LEU A 20 -28.53 25.83 1.72
CA LEU A 20 -29.24 25.24 0.58
C LEU A 20 -30.33 24.18 0.84
N LYS A 21 -31.36 24.28 0.00
CA LYS A 21 -32.56 23.43 -0.03
C LYS A 21 -32.35 22.40 -1.14
N THR A 22 -32.07 21.14 -0.80
CA THR A 22 -31.88 20.07 -1.81
C THR A 22 -33.14 19.21 -1.95
N PRO A 23 -33.61 18.91 -3.18
CA PRO A 23 -34.69 17.96 -3.39
C PRO A 23 -34.23 16.51 -3.19
N LEU A 24 -35.10 15.65 -2.63
CA LEU A 24 -34.86 14.21 -2.51
C LEU A 24 -34.99 13.49 -3.86
N PRO A 25 -34.32 12.35 -4.07
CA PRO A 25 -34.46 11.57 -5.31
C PRO A 25 -35.89 11.06 -5.48
N ALA A 26 -36.37 11.06 -6.73
CA ALA A 26 -37.76 10.81 -7.12
C ALA A 26 -38.36 9.50 -6.55
N GLY A 27 -39.53 9.62 -5.92
CA GLY A 27 -40.35 8.48 -5.50
C GLY A 27 -41.56 8.85 -4.65
N GLU A 28 -41.50 9.89 -3.81
CA GLU A 28 -42.63 10.31 -2.97
C GLU A 28 -42.70 11.85 -2.85
N SER A 29 -43.86 12.35 -2.45
CA SER A 29 -44.33 13.76 -2.43
C SER A 29 -43.32 14.81 -1.89
N PRO A 30 -43.42 16.11 -2.28
CA PRO A 30 -42.33 17.07 -2.12
C PRO A 30 -42.13 17.48 -0.65
N GLN A 31 -41.23 16.79 0.05
CA GLN A 31 -40.67 17.20 1.33
C GLN A 31 -39.24 17.71 1.11
N PHE A 32 -38.90 18.87 1.70
CA PHE A 32 -37.57 19.46 1.63
C PHE A 32 -36.78 19.17 2.91
N MET A 33 -35.51 18.75 2.79
CA MET A 33 -34.59 18.66 3.93
C MET A 33 -33.64 19.86 3.98
N TRP A 34 -33.39 20.38 5.17
CA TRP A 34 -32.38 21.41 5.43
C TRP A 34 -31.04 20.75 5.76
N GLN A 35 -29.97 21.12 5.05
CA GLN A 35 -28.61 20.80 5.47
C GLN A 35 -28.08 21.94 6.37
N HIS A 36 -27.60 21.58 7.56
CA HIS A 36 -26.97 22.52 8.49
C HIS A 36 -25.46 22.35 8.45
N MET A 37 -24.73 23.46 8.25
CA MET A 37 -23.30 23.52 8.53
C MET A 37 -23.11 24.18 9.90
N ILE A 38 -22.50 23.43 10.83
CA ILE A 38 -22.16 23.92 12.15
C ILE A 38 -20.66 24.19 12.20
N TYR A 39 -20.32 25.43 12.52
CA TYR A 39 -18.94 25.84 12.74
C TYR A 39 -18.72 26.01 14.24
N LEU A 40 -17.79 25.23 14.79
CA LEU A 40 -17.34 25.36 16.17
C LEU A 40 -16.05 26.17 16.19
N TYR A 41 -16.05 27.30 16.90
CA TYR A 41 -14.88 28.12 17.10
C TYR A 41 -14.46 28.07 18.56
N ILE A 42 -13.25 27.59 18.81
CA ILE A 42 -12.63 27.62 20.14
C ILE A 42 -11.67 28.80 20.18
N PHE A 43 -11.95 29.77 21.04
CA PHE A 43 -11.15 30.98 21.19
C PHE A 43 -10.20 30.88 22.39
N CYS A 44 -8.97 31.33 22.20
CA CYS A 44 -8.01 31.59 23.27
C CYS A 44 -7.53 33.04 23.11
N ASN A 45 -7.83 33.91 24.08
CA ASN A 45 -7.58 35.36 24.02
C ASN A 45 -8.04 35.99 22.69
N ASP A 46 -9.30 35.78 22.33
CA ASP A 46 -9.95 36.33 21.13
C ASP A 46 -9.36 35.90 19.76
N ASN A 47 -8.38 34.99 19.75
CA ASN A 47 -7.86 34.35 18.54
C ASN A 47 -8.43 32.93 18.35
N ILE A 48 -8.75 32.57 17.10
CA ILE A 48 -9.26 31.23 16.75
C ILE A 48 -8.12 30.22 16.92
N PHE A 49 -8.29 29.27 17.83
CA PHE A 49 -7.30 28.24 18.12
C PHE A 49 -7.56 26.94 17.34
N VAL A 50 -8.82 26.60 17.07
CA VAL A 50 -9.24 25.42 16.29
C VAL A 50 -10.50 25.74 15.50
N HIS A 51 -10.54 25.34 14.22
CA HIS A 51 -11.71 25.41 13.34
C HIS A 51 -12.15 23.99 12.98
N LEU A 52 -13.40 23.63 13.31
CA LEU A 52 -13.99 22.33 12.95
C LEU A 52 -15.31 22.57 12.22
N CYS A 53 -15.41 22.02 11.01
CA CYS A 53 -16.61 22.06 10.18
C CYS A 53 -17.24 20.66 10.15
N PHE A 54 -18.50 20.57 10.54
CA PHE A 54 -19.27 19.32 10.48
C PHE A 54 -20.46 19.50 9.54
N GLN A 55 -20.62 18.52 8.64
CA GLN A 55 -21.78 18.39 7.78
C GLN A 55 -22.66 17.29 8.37
N THR A 56 -23.81 17.65 8.94
CA THR A 56 -24.68 16.69 9.64
C THR A 56 -26.14 16.84 9.22
N ILE A 57 -26.80 15.71 8.99
CA ILE A 57 -28.25 15.59 8.67
C ILE A 57 -29.10 15.51 9.96
N LEU A 58 -28.48 15.67 11.14
CA LEU A 58 -29.13 15.40 12.43
C LEU A 58 -29.74 16.65 13.09
N ASP A 59 -30.84 16.40 13.79
CA ASP A 59 -31.65 17.37 14.51
C ASP A 59 -30.86 18.08 15.63
N VAL A 60 -31.06 19.39 15.80
CA VAL A 60 -30.23 20.29 16.64
C VAL A 60 -30.15 19.83 18.11
N LYS A 61 -31.17 19.10 18.60
CA LYS A 61 -31.21 18.56 19.97
C LYS A 61 -30.15 17.47 20.25
N VAL A 62 -29.75 16.69 19.24
CA VAL A 62 -28.76 15.60 19.41
C VAL A 62 -27.33 16.16 19.57
N ILE A 63 -27.06 17.31 18.98
CA ILE A 63 -25.75 17.98 19.04
C ILE A 63 -25.48 18.56 20.43
N ILE A 64 -26.49 19.09 21.11
CA ILE A 64 -26.36 19.67 22.45
C ILE A 64 -26.03 18.59 23.50
N ALA A 65 -26.60 17.38 23.37
CA ALA A 65 -26.34 16.26 24.28
C ALA A 65 -24.91 15.69 24.15
N SER A 66 -24.24 15.90 23.01
CA SER A 66 -22.87 15.42 22.77
C SER A 66 -21.79 16.35 23.34
N LEU A 67 -22.14 17.62 23.60
CA LEU A 67 -21.21 18.64 24.09
C LEU A 67 -21.05 18.66 25.62
N SER A 68 -21.98 18.09 26.39
CA SER A 68 -21.86 17.95 27.85
C SER A 68 -20.70 17.05 28.27
N HIS A 69 -20.32 16.08 27.42
CA HIS A 69 -19.18 15.19 27.64
C HIS A 69 -17.81 15.85 27.37
N ALA A 70 -17.76 17.04 26.76
CA ALA A 70 -16.50 17.72 26.45
C ALA A 70 -15.82 18.31 27.69
N ASN A 71 -16.58 18.70 28.73
CA ASN A 71 -16.02 19.26 29.96
C ASN A 71 -15.21 18.24 30.78
N GLU A 72 -15.55 16.94 30.72
CA GLU A 72 -14.77 15.90 31.40
C GLU A 72 -13.39 15.69 30.77
N ILE A 73 -13.28 15.84 29.44
CA ILE A 73 -12.03 15.63 28.69
C ILE A 73 -10.98 16.71 29.01
N VAL A 74 -11.40 17.95 29.25
CA VAL A 74 -10.49 19.05 29.59
C VAL A 74 -9.88 18.87 30.99
N SER A 75 -10.63 18.29 31.94
CA SER A 75 -10.13 18.01 33.30
C SER A 75 -9.02 16.95 33.33
N LEU A 76 -9.06 15.98 32.41
CA LEU A 76 -8.08 14.89 32.29
C LEU A 76 -6.76 15.35 31.67
N LEU A 77 -6.79 16.39 30.81
CA LEU A 77 -5.61 16.92 30.14
C LEU A 77 -4.76 17.85 31.03
N GLY A 78 -5.34 18.43 32.08
CA GLY A 78 -4.63 19.32 33.01
C GLY A 78 -3.68 18.64 34.01
N ARG A 79 -3.74 17.31 34.18
CA ARG A 79 -2.95 16.60 35.23
C ARG A 79 -1.63 15.97 34.75
N LYS A 80 -1.33 15.94 33.45
CA LYS A 80 -0.20 15.13 32.91
C LYS A 80 1.07 15.90 32.50
N THR A 81 1.15 17.21 32.70
CA THR A 81 2.30 18.02 32.26
C THR A 81 3.31 18.31 33.38
N GLN A 82 3.79 17.28 34.09
CA GLN A 82 5.06 17.34 34.84
C GLN A 82 5.73 15.96 34.92
N LYS A 83 6.48 15.59 33.88
CA LYS A 83 7.73 14.79 33.95
C LYS A 83 8.29 14.59 32.54
N GLY A 84 9.55 14.97 32.36
CA GLY A 84 10.22 15.05 31.06
C GLY A 84 10.89 13.76 30.56
N ARG A 85 11.17 13.81 29.24
CA ARG A 85 12.19 13.11 28.45
C ARG A 85 12.18 11.56 28.36
N MET A 86 11.55 11.07 27.30
CA MET A 86 12.14 10.26 26.20
C MET A 86 11.02 10.04 25.16
N MET A 87 11.22 10.46 23.91
CA MET A 87 10.20 10.38 22.86
C MET A 87 10.09 8.97 22.28
N ALA A 88 9.37 8.09 22.97
CA ALA A 88 8.64 7.01 22.31
C ALA A 88 7.28 7.59 21.88
N ARG A 89 7.11 7.86 20.57
CA ARG A 89 5.91 8.54 20.09
C ARG A 89 4.74 7.56 20.03
N SER A 90 3.78 7.82 20.93
CA SER A 90 2.50 7.16 21.13
C SER A 90 1.80 6.77 19.82
N THR A 91 1.66 5.47 19.58
CA THR A 91 0.49 4.95 18.87
C THR A 91 -0.75 5.48 19.59
N LYS A 92 -1.75 6.02 18.88
CA LYS A 92 -3.02 6.38 19.53
C LYS A 92 -3.51 5.17 20.34
N PRO A 93 -3.86 5.31 21.62
CA PRO A 93 -4.36 4.18 22.39
C PRO A 93 -5.58 3.62 21.69
N LYS A 94 -5.57 2.32 21.36
CA LYS A 94 -6.73 1.62 20.79
C LYS A 94 -7.92 1.85 21.72
N THR A 95 -9.11 2.02 21.15
CA THR A 95 -10.32 2.05 21.96
C THR A 95 -10.50 0.67 22.62
N LYS A 96 -11.14 0.63 23.79
CA LYS A 96 -11.43 -0.63 24.50
C LYS A 96 -12.08 -1.66 23.56
N PHE A 97 -13.07 -1.21 22.77
CA PHE A 97 -13.76 -2.04 21.77
C PHE A 97 -12.82 -2.65 20.72
N GLN A 98 -11.82 -1.91 20.26
CA GLN A 98 -10.90 -2.38 19.22
C GLN A 98 -9.86 -3.35 19.77
N ALA A 99 -9.40 -3.12 21.01
CA ALA A 99 -8.57 -4.08 21.74
C ALA A 99 -9.34 -5.39 22.01
N ASP A 100 -10.60 -5.30 22.42
CA ASP A 100 -11.47 -6.46 22.66
C ASP A 100 -11.70 -7.28 21.37
N GLN A 101 -11.80 -6.63 20.20
CA GLN A 101 -11.93 -7.32 18.90
C GLN A 101 -10.65 -8.02 18.47
N ASP A 102 -9.48 -7.39 18.63
CA ASP A 102 -8.19 -8.00 18.29
C ASP A 102 -7.91 -9.21 19.19
N GLU A 103 -8.24 -9.10 20.49
CA GLU A 103 -8.15 -10.21 21.44
C GLU A 103 -9.09 -11.36 21.06
N LEU A 104 -10.34 -11.06 20.69
CA LEU A 104 -11.29 -12.07 20.22
C LEU A 104 -10.80 -12.80 18.96
N LYS A 105 -10.21 -12.08 18.00
CA LYS A 105 -9.61 -12.67 16.79
C LYS A 105 -8.47 -13.62 17.15
N LEU A 106 -7.56 -13.18 18.02
CA LEU A 106 -6.41 -13.97 18.44
C LEU A 106 -6.86 -15.26 19.17
N ARG A 107 -7.82 -15.15 20.10
CA ARG A 107 -8.37 -16.31 20.80
C ARG A 107 -9.07 -17.27 19.84
N ALA A 108 -9.89 -16.76 18.91
CA ALA A 108 -10.55 -17.59 17.91
C ALA A 108 -9.54 -18.36 17.05
N ALA A 109 -8.47 -17.69 16.60
CA ALA A 109 -7.39 -18.31 15.84
C ALA A 109 -6.66 -19.40 16.66
N TRP A 110 -6.34 -19.13 17.93
CA TRP A 110 -5.68 -20.09 18.80
C TRP A 110 -6.50 -21.36 18.99
N LEU A 111 -7.77 -21.21 19.37
CA LEU A 111 -8.69 -22.34 19.57
C LEU A 111 -8.83 -23.20 18.31
N TYR A 112 -8.87 -22.57 17.13
CA TYR A 112 -9.05 -23.30 15.87
C TYR A 112 -7.75 -23.95 15.35
N TYR A 113 -6.66 -23.18 15.23
CA TYR A 113 -5.43 -23.66 14.57
C TYR A 113 -4.45 -24.37 15.51
N ILE A 114 -4.44 -24.04 16.81
CA ILE A 114 -3.52 -24.62 17.78
C ILE A 114 -4.20 -25.74 18.57
N GLU A 115 -5.41 -25.49 19.08
CA GLU A 115 -6.15 -26.50 19.87
C GLU A 115 -6.99 -27.44 19.01
N GLY A 116 -7.14 -27.17 17.71
CA GLY A 116 -7.82 -28.06 16.76
C GLY A 116 -9.35 -28.11 16.93
N LEU A 117 -9.95 -27.12 17.59
CA LEU A 117 -11.41 -27.06 17.76
C LEU A 117 -12.12 -26.78 16.44
N THR A 118 -13.33 -27.32 16.30
CA THR A 118 -14.22 -26.97 15.17
C THR A 118 -14.73 -25.53 15.30
N GLN A 119 -15.17 -24.93 14.20
CA GLN A 119 -15.75 -23.57 14.21
C GLN A 119 -16.96 -23.46 15.15
N GLU A 120 -17.72 -24.55 15.31
CA GLU A 120 -18.84 -24.62 16.24
C GLU A 120 -18.36 -24.57 17.70
N GLN A 121 -17.34 -25.37 18.04
CA GLN A 121 -16.73 -25.36 19.38
C GLN A 121 -16.06 -24.02 19.70
N VAL A 122 -15.41 -23.37 18.72
CA VAL A 122 -14.85 -22.01 18.89
C VAL A 122 -15.95 -21.01 19.21
N ALA A 123 -17.09 -21.09 18.52
CA ALA A 123 -18.22 -20.21 18.74
C ALA A 123 -18.79 -20.36 20.17
N GLN A 124 -18.94 -21.60 20.63
CA GLN A 124 -19.39 -21.91 21.99
C GLN A 124 -18.38 -21.45 23.06
N ASN A 125 -17.08 -21.65 22.85
CA ASN A 125 -16.03 -21.24 23.79
C ASN A 125 -15.92 -19.72 23.94
N LEU A 126 -16.24 -18.97 22.90
CA LEU A 126 -16.15 -17.50 22.89
C LEU A 126 -17.50 -16.81 23.12
N ASP A 127 -18.57 -17.57 23.37
CA ASP A 127 -19.94 -17.07 23.49
C ASP A 127 -20.35 -16.14 22.32
N ILE A 128 -20.13 -16.63 21.10
CA ILE A 128 -20.46 -15.93 19.86
C ILE A 128 -21.21 -16.85 18.89
N SER A 129 -21.85 -16.26 17.88
CA SER A 129 -22.46 -17.07 16.82
C SER A 129 -21.40 -17.75 15.95
N ARG A 130 -21.73 -18.93 15.40
CA ARG A 130 -20.89 -19.65 14.43
C ARG A 130 -20.48 -18.78 13.24
N ILE A 131 -21.39 -17.93 12.74
CA ILE A 131 -21.12 -16.97 11.66
C ILE A 131 -20.06 -15.95 12.08
N LYS A 132 -20.13 -15.44 13.33
CA LYS A 132 -19.12 -14.51 13.85
C LYS A 132 -17.76 -15.20 14.04
N ALA A 133 -17.73 -16.43 14.55
CA ALA A 133 -16.49 -17.22 14.64
C ALA A 133 -15.85 -17.43 13.26
N PHE A 134 -16.65 -17.80 12.25
CA PHE A 134 -16.20 -17.92 10.86
C PHE A 134 -15.62 -16.59 10.33
N ARG A 135 -16.32 -15.47 10.53
CA ARG A 135 -15.85 -14.15 10.11
C ARG A 135 -14.56 -13.72 10.83
N LEU A 136 -14.42 -14.02 12.12
CA LEU A 136 -13.20 -13.73 12.88
C LEU A 136 -12.01 -14.55 12.34
N LEU A 137 -12.21 -15.85 12.10
CA LEU A 137 -11.18 -16.70 11.52
C LEU A 137 -10.78 -16.26 10.11
N ALA A 138 -11.74 -15.86 9.28
CA ALA A 138 -11.47 -15.26 7.97
C ALA A 138 -10.66 -13.97 8.11
N ALA A 139 -11.11 -13.04 8.98
CA ALA A 139 -10.40 -11.79 9.24
C ALA A 139 -8.97 -12.01 9.75
N THR A 140 -8.71 -13.04 10.55
CA THR A 140 -7.34 -13.35 11.02
C THR A 140 -6.40 -13.75 9.87
N ARG A 141 -6.93 -14.37 8.81
CA ARG A 141 -6.15 -14.70 7.60
C ARG A 141 -5.97 -13.45 6.73
N ASP A 142 -7.04 -12.70 6.51
CA ASP A 142 -7.03 -11.51 5.64
C ASP A 142 -6.11 -10.40 6.18
N GLU A 143 -6.09 -10.23 7.50
CA GLU A 143 -5.25 -9.25 8.21
C GLU A 143 -3.82 -9.76 8.48
N GLY A 144 -3.51 -11.01 8.12
CA GLY A 144 -2.18 -11.59 8.30
C GLY A 144 -1.82 -11.98 9.75
N ILE A 145 -2.79 -11.97 10.68
CA ILE A 145 -2.62 -12.44 12.07
C ILE A 145 -2.25 -13.94 12.06
N VAL A 146 -2.89 -14.71 11.19
CA VAL A 146 -2.58 -16.12 10.95
C VAL A 146 -1.92 -16.27 9.59
N GLN A 147 -0.68 -16.78 9.60
CA GLN A 147 0.06 -17.15 8.39
C GLN A 147 0.28 -18.66 8.38
N ILE A 148 -0.16 -19.33 7.32
CA ILE A 148 0.02 -20.77 7.16
C ILE A 148 1.32 -21.00 6.39
N SER A 149 2.22 -21.80 6.98
CA SER A 149 3.46 -22.23 6.32
C SER A 149 3.34 -23.70 5.96
N LEU A 150 3.54 -24.03 4.70
CA LEU A 150 3.68 -25.42 4.25
C LEU A 150 5.18 -25.71 4.12
N ASN A 151 5.68 -26.66 4.89
CA ASN A 151 7.05 -27.16 4.75
C ASN A 151 6.98 -28.41 3.88
N SER A 152 7.19 -28.26 2.57
CA SER A 152 7.22 -29.38 1.63
C SER A 152 8.52 -29.37 0.82
N HIS A 153 9.03 -30.57 0.51
CA HIS A 153 10.12 -30.76 -0.45
C HIS A 153 9.53 -31.14 -1.81
N ALA A 154 8.85 -30.20 -2.46
CA ALA A 154 8.30 -30.41 -3.78
C ALA A 154 9.43 -30.42 -4.83
N GLU A 155 10.02 -31.59 -5.08
CA GLU A 155 11.10 -31.79 -6.04
C GLU A 155 10.83 -31.16 -7.43
N PRO A 156 9.61 -31.22 -8.00
CA PRO A 156 9.31 -30.56 -9.28
C PRO A 156 9.51 -29.03 -9.25
N LEU A 157 9.05 -28.35 -8.20
CA LEU A 157 9.19 -26.90 -8.07
C LEU A 157 10.66 -26.49 -7.89
N ILE A 158 11.42 -27.27 -7.10
CA ILE A 158 12.86 -27.04 -6.91
C ILE A 158 13.61 -27.16 -8.24
N ARG A 159 13.27 -28.17 -9.06
CA ARG A 159 13.84 -28.31 -10.42
C ARG A 159 13.50 -27.11 -11.30
N LEU A 160 12.25 -26.67 -11.28
CA LEU A 160 11.78 -25.54 -12.08
C LEU A 160 12.45 -24.22 -11.68
N GLN A 161 12.62 -23.97 -10.38
CA GLN A 161 13.38 -22.82 -9.86
C GLN A 161 14.82 -22.82 -10.34
N ARG A 162 15.54 -23.95 -10.20
CA ARG A 162 16.94 -24.07 -10.67
C ARG A 162 17.07 -23.90 -12.18
N ALA A 163 16.09 -24.40 -12.94
CA ALA A 163 16.05 -24.20 -14.39
C ALA A 163 15.91 -22.72 -14.75
N LEU A 164 15.02 -21.98 -14.07
CA LEU A 164 14.86 -20.54 -14.25
C LEU A 164 16.13 -19.76 -13.86
N GLU A 165 16.74 -20.09 -12.73
CA GLU A 165 17.99 -19.47 -12.28
C GLU A 165 19.06 -19.55 -13.36
N LYS A 166 19.24 -20.74 -13.96
CA LYS A 166 20.20 -20.95 -15.04
C LYS A 166 19.78 -20.25 -16.34
N HIS A 167 18.52 -20.34 -16.74
CA HIS A 167 18.01 -19.82 -18.01
C HIS A 167 17.95 -18.29 -18.07
N LEU A 168 17.72 -17.64 -16.93
CA LEU A 168 17.56 -16.19 -16.84
C LEU A 168 18.74 -15.49 -16.15
N GLY A 169 19.73 -16.24 -15.66
CA GLY A 169 20.89 -15.70 -14.96
C GLY A 169 20.54 -15.09 -13.59
N LEU A 170 19.51 -15.62 -12.93
CA LEU A 170 19.06 -15.15 -11.63
C LEU A 170 19.92 -15.73 -10.52
N PHE A 171 20.10 -14.97 -9.45
CA PHE A 171 20.66 -15.48 -8.20
C PHE A 171 19.68 -16.44 -7.52
N GLU A 172 18.38 -16.16 -7.60
CA GLU A 172 17.35 -16.96 -6.93
C GLU A 172 16.02 -16.87 -7.69
N ALA A 173 15.38 -18.01 -7.92
CA ALA A 173 14.00 -18.07 -8.39
C ALA A 173 13.11 -18.75 -7.34
N ILE A 174 11.94 -18.16 -7.08
CA ILE A 174 10.92 -18.71 -6.20
C ILE A 174 9.67 -18.94 -7.04
N VAL A 175 9.27 -20.20 -7.16
CA VAL A 175 8.09 -20.59 -7.94
C VAL A 175 7.01 -21.09 -7.00
N VAL A 176 5.85 -20.43 -7.03
CA VAL A 176 4.68 -20.85 -6.26
C VAL A 176 3.72 -21.68 -7.11
N PRO A 177 3.09 -22.73 -6.53
CA PRO A 177 2.02 -23.45 -7.21
C PRO A 177 0.80 -22.53 -7.38
N SER A 178 0.17 -22.57 -8.54
CA SER A 178 -1.07 -21.83 -8.81
C SER A 178 -2.07 -22.70 -9.57
N SER A 179 -3.18 -23.05 -8.91
CA SER A 179 -4.26 -23.84 -9.51
C SER A 179 -5.26 -23.02 -10.31
N ASP A 180 -5.40 -21.73 -9.99
CA ASP A 180 -6.24 -20.77 -10.72
C ASP A 180 -5.34 -19.75 -11.42
N GLN A 181 -5.53 -19.62 -12.73
CA GLN A 181 -4.76 -18.75 -13.61
C GLN A 181 -5.38 -17.34 -13.75
N SER A 182 -6.35 -16.99 -12.92
CA SER A 182 -6.85 -15.63 -12.80
C SER A 182 -5.76 -14.69 -12.24
N GLU A 183 -5.74 -13.43 -12.72
CA GLU A 183 -4.73 -12.45 -12.30
C GLU A 183 -4.78 -12.16 -10.79
N ALA A 184 -5.97 -12.19 -10.20
CA ALA A 184 -6.16 -11.99 -8.77
C ALA A 184 -5.56 -13.15 -7.95
N SER A 185 -5.82 -14.40 -8.35
CA SER A 185 -5.27 -15.58 -7.68
C SER A 185 -3.75 -15.61 -7.77
N ILE A 186 -3.21 -15.42 -8.99
CA ILE A 186 -1.76 -15.37 -9.23
C ILE A 186 -1.10 -14.27 -8.39
N SER A 187 -1.68 -13.07 -8.36
CA SER A 187 -1.15 -11.96 -7.56
C SER A 187 -1.16 -12.26 -6.07
N ALA A 188 -2.18 -12.98 -5.57
CA ALA A 188 -2.27 -13.37 -4.16
C ALA A 188 -1.19 -14.39 -3.77
N VAL A 189 -1.00 -15.46 -4.55
CA VAL A 189 0.00 -16.50 -4.23
C VAL A 189 1.44 -15.98 -4.35
N ILE A 190 1.72 -15.17 -5.37
CA ILE A 190 3.03 -14.51 -5.52
C ILE A 190 3.22 -13.46 -4.42
N GLY A 191 2.18 -12.70 -4.07
CA GLY A 191 2.17 -11.76 -2.97
C GLY A 191 2.54 -12.44 -1.65
N HIS A 192 1.96 -13.60 -1.36
CA HIS A 192 2.31 -14.40 -0.18
C HIS A 192 3.79 -14.77 -0.13
N ALA A 193 4.35 -15.32 -1.22
CA ALA A 193 5.78 -15.63 -1.26
C ALA A 193 6.66 -14.38 -1.15
N THR A 194 6.26 -13.27 -1.78
CA THR A 194 6.97 -11.99 -1.73
C THR A 194 7.01 -11.42 -0.30
N GLY A 195 5.89 -11.42 0.42
CA GLY A 195 5.82 -10.89 1.79
C GLY A 195 6.70 -11.68 2.74
N ARG A 196 6.72 -13.01 2.60
CA ARG A 196 7.63 -13.88 3.36
C ARG A 196 9.09 -13.62 3.01
N TYR A 197 9.41 -13.54 1.72
CA TYR A 197 10.76 -13.26 1.27
C TYR A 197 11.28 -11.92 1.82
N LEU A 198 10.47 -10.86 1.75
CA LEU A 198 10.82 -9.56 2.34
C LEU A 198 11.02 -9.67 3.85
N SER A 199 10.13 -10.37 4.56
CA SER A 199 10.24 -10.55 6.02
C SER A 199 11.57 -11.17 6.44
N ASP A 200 12.09 -12.11 5.65
CA ASP A 200 13.34 -12.79 5.93
C ASP A 200 14.57 -11.94 5.54
N ARG A 201 14.46 -11.10 4.49
CA ARG A 201 15.57 -10.34 3.92
C ARG A 201 15.73 -8.91 4.43
N LEU A 202 14.67 -8.27 4.93
CA LEU A 202 14.74 -6.90 5.45
C LEU A 202 15.49 -6.87 6.78
N GLN A 203 16.64 -6.20 6.85
CA GLN A 203 17.50 -6.13 8.04
C GLN A 203 17.72 -4.68 8.47
N ASP A 204 18.35 -4.51 9.64
CA ASP A 204 18.69 -3.19 10.17
C ASP A 204 19.57 -2.40 9.19
N GLY A 205 19.32 -1.10 9.07
CA GLY A 205 20.10 -0.18 8.24
C GLY A 205 19.82 -0.24 6.73
N LEU A 206 18.92 -1.09 6.25
CA LEU A 206 18.65 -1.19 4.80
C LEU A 206 17.80 -0.02 4.27
N THR A 207 18.09 0.39 3.04
CA THR A 207 17.19 1.23 2.24
C THR A 207 16.45 0.38 1.19
N VAL A 208 15.12 0.45 1.21
CA VAL A 208 14.25 -0.36 0.36
C VAL A 208 13.55 0.48 -0.70
N GLY A 209 13.83 0.19 -1.98
CA GLY A 209 13.08 0.73 -3.11
C GLY A 209 11.80 -0.07 -3.35
N VAL A 210 10.66 0.59 -3.44
CA VAL A 210 9.36 -0.07 -3.60
C VAL A 210 8.66 0.43 -4.86
N GLY A 211 8.31 -0.51 -5.74
CA GLY A 211 7.45 -0.28 -6.89
C GLY A 211 5.97 -0.25 -6.52
N TRP A 212 5.13 -0.68 -7.45
CA TRP A 212 3.68 -0.74 -7.27
C TRP A 212 3.08 -1.96 -7.97
N GLY A 213 1.83 -2.26 -7.65
CA GLY A 213 1.04 -3.28 -8.36
C GLY A 213 0.21 -4.15 -7.42
N ALA A 214 -0.75 -4.89 -7.98
CA ALA A 214 -1.63 -5.76 -7.20
C ALA A 214 -0.85 -6.84 -6.44
N THR A 215 0.20 -7.40 -7.05
CA THR A 215 1.08 -8.40 -6.42
C THR A 215 1.82 -7.84 -5.19
N LEU A 216 2.37 -6.62 -5.29
CA LEU A 216 3.04 -5.99 -4.15
C LEU A 216 2.05 -5.52 -3.09
N GLN A 217 0.84 -5.13 -3.49
CA GLN A 217 -0.22 -4.86 -2.52
C GLN A 217 -0.62 -6.13 -1.75
N ALA A 218 -0.76 -7.26 -2.44
CA ALA A 218 -1.09 -8.54 -1.82
C ALA A 218 -0.01 -9.02 -0.85
N CYS A 219 1.27 -8.67 -1.08
CA CYS A 219 2.34 -9.08 -0.19
C CYS A 219 2.27 -8.45 1.21
N MET A 220 1.58 -7.31 1.36
CA MET A 220 1.49 -6.59 2.62
C MET A 220 0.84 -7.41 3.75
N SER A 221 -0.18 -8.22 3.44
CA SER A 221 -0.83 -9.11 4.42
C SER A 221 0.03 -10.31 4.85
N HIS A 222 1.20 -10.48 4.23
CA HIS A 222 2.08 -11.63 4.45
C HIS A 222 3.47 -11.22 4.97
N LEU A 223 3.63 -9.95 5.33
CA LEU A 223 4.78 -9.48 6.09
C LEU A 223 4.69 -9.99 7.53
N LYS A 224 5.84 -10.33 8.10
CA LYS A 224 5.97 -10.65 9.53
C LYS A 224 6.50 -9.43 10.24
N TRP A 225 5.76 -9.01 11.27
CA TRP A 225 6.18 -7.91 12.11
C TRP A 225 7.42 -8.34 12.90
N ARG A 226 8.48 -7.52 12.80
CA ARG A 226 9.62 -7.49 13.70
C ARG A 226 10.13 -6.05 13.80
N GLU A 227 10.81 -5.74 14.89
CA GLU A 227 11.54 -4.48 14.98
C GLU A 227 12.75 -4.54 14.03
N ILE A 228 12.89 -3.50 13.21
CA ILE A 228 14.01 -3.31 12.29
C ILE A 228 14.50 -1.88 12.48
N ASN A 229 15.73 -1.72 12.94
CA ASN A 229 16.29 -0.40 13.22
C ASN A 229 16.86 0.22 11.94
N ASP A 230 16.78 1.54 11.82
CA ASP A 230 17.38 2.30 10.71
C ASP A 230 17.01 1.81 9.30
N LEU A 231 15.86 1.13 9.16
CA LEU A 231 15.26 0.87 7.86
C LEU A 231 14.86 2.20 7.23
N SER A 232 14.82 2.29 5.90
CA SER A 232 14.18 3.39 5.17
C SER A 232 13.49 2.88 3.91
N VAL A 233 12.41 3.53 3.50
CA VAL A 233 11.65 3.15 2.30
C VAL A 233 11.67 4.29 1.28
N ILE A 234 11.89 3.96 0.01
CA ILE A 234 11.83 4.90 -1.12
C ILE A 234 10.76 4.43 -2.10
N SER A 235 9.75 5.28 -2.35
CA SER A 235 8.81 5.07 -3.45
C SER A 235 9.51 5.33 -4.78
N LEU A 236 9.54 4.33 -5.67
CA LEU A 236 10.21 4.42 -6.97
C LEU A 236 9.37 5.12 -8.05
N LEU A 237 8.15 5.52 -7.72
CA LEU A 237 7.22 6.21 -8.61
C LEU A 237 6.39 7.24 -7.87
N GLY A 238 5.85 8.19 -8.64
CA GLY A 238 4.87 9.16 -8.22
C GLY A 238 3.53 8.55 -7.82
N GLY A 239 2.69 9.34 -7.18
CA GLY A 239 1.37 8.93 -6.72
C GLY A 239 0.35 8.83 -7.86
N LEU A 240 -0.70 8.03 -7.63
CA LEU A 240 -1.87 8.04 -8.51
C LEU A 240 -2.73 9.28 -8.23
N THR A 241 -3.21 9.94 -9.29
CA THR A 241 -4.11 11.11 -9.20
C THR A 241 -5.51 10.76 -8.70
N HIS A 242 -5.90 9.49 -8.84
CA HIS A 242 -7.15 8.95 -8.31
C HIS A 242 -6.86 7.57 -7.71
N SER A 243 -7.22 7.38 -6.44
CA SER A 243 -6.94 6.16 -5.69
C SER A 243 -8.21 5.62 -5.04
N MET A 244 -8.44 4.32 -5.22
CA MET A 244 -9.45 3.56 -4.48
C MET A 244 -8.82 2.93 -3.22
N ALA A 245 -9.63 2.29 -2.37
CA ALA A 245 -9.12 1.64 -1.15
C ALA A 245 -7.98 0.63 -1.44
N ASP A 246 -8.06 -0.03 -2.59
CA ASP A 246 -7.02 -0.85 -3.18
C ASP A 246 -6.01 0.00 -4.00
N ASN A 247 -5.29 0.89 -3.33
CA ASN A 247 -4.27 1.72 -3.98
C ASN A 247 -2.92 0.99 -4.09
N PRO A 248 -2.50 0.52 -5.28
CA PRO A 248 -1.21 -0.14 -5.49
C PRO A 248 -0.02 0.83 -5.39
N SER A 249 -0.24 2.16 -5.48
CA SER A 249 0.83 3.15 -5.23
C SER A 249 1.09 3.38 -3.73
N ALA A 250 0.19 2.94 -2.86
CA ALA A 250 0.35 3.09 -1.42
C ALA A 250 1.25 2.02 -0.79
N VAL A 251 1.80 1.07 -1.57
CA VAL A 251 2.62 -0.04 -1.04
C VAL A 251 3.84 0.48 -0.28
N ALA A 252 4.58 1.45 -0.83
CA ALA A 252 5.73 2.04 -0.15
C ALA A 252 5.32 2.68 1.19
N TRP A 253 4.20 3.40 1.22
CA TRP A 253 3.67 4.02 2.43
C TRP A 253 3.24 2.99 3.47
N ARG A 254 2.53 1.94 3.04
CA ARG A 254 2.09 0.84 3.93
C ARG A 254 3.28 0.05 4.47
N LEU A 255 4.33 -0.14 3.68
CA LEU A 255 5.57 -0.79 4.13
C LEU A 255 6.26 0.06 5.20
N ALA A 256 6.35 1.37 4.98
CA ALA A 256 6.93 2.28 5.95
C ALA A 256 6.12 2.35 7.24
N GLU A 257 4.78 2.40 7.15
CA GLU A 257 3.88 2.31 8.31
C GLU A 257 4.04 0.97 9.04
N PHE A 258 4.09 -0.13 8.29
CA PHE A 258 4.22 -1.48 8.82
C PHE A 258 5.56 -1.73 9.51
N TYR A 259 6.64 -1.03 9.19
CA TYR A 259 7.91 -1.15 9.92
C TYR A 259 8.23 0.09 10.78
N LYS A 260 7.31 1.06 10.86
CA LYS A 260 7.46 2.35 11.58
C LYS A 260 8.76 3.09 11.20
N THR A 261 9.04 3.13 9.91
CA THR A 261 10.26 3.70 9.33
C THR A 261 9.98 4.96 8.52
N GLU A 262 11.03 5.70 8.15
CA GLU A 262 10.95 6.85 7.25
C GLU A 262 10.62 6.44 5.81
N LEU A 263 9.92 7.33 5.12
CA LEU A 263 9.49 7.16 3.74
C LEU A 263 9.87 8.37 2.90
N PHE A 264 10.60 8.13 1.81
CA PHE A 264 10.89 9.10 0.77
C PHE A 264 9.95 8.88 -0.42
N GLN A 265 9.22 9.91 -0.85
CA GLN A 265 8.24 9.80 -1.94
C GLN A 265 8.44 10.83 -3.03
N ILE A 266 8.21 10.40 -4.28
CA ILE A 266 8.05 11.30 -5.41
C ILE A 266 6.66 11.94 -5.28
N THR A 267 6.60 13.15 -4.74
CA THR A 267 5.35 13.89 -4.52
C THR A 267 4.87 14.56 -5.82
N ALA A 268 4.57 13.75 -6.83
CA ALA A 268 4.02 14.18 -8.11
C ALA A 268 3.10 13.08 -8.70
N PRO A 269 2.17 13.43 -9.60
CA PRO A 269 1.43 12.45 -10.40
C PRO A 269 2.39 11.50 -11.14
N VAL A 270 2.10 10.20 -11.12
CA VAL A 270 2.91 9.19 -11.84
C VAL A 270 3.07 9.50 -13.33
N PHE A 271 2.04 10.06 -13.96
CA PHE A 271 2.12 10.66 -15.30
C PHE A 271 1.70 12.11 -15.24
N VAL A 272 2.53 13.00 -15.76
CA VAL A 272 2.17 14.40 -15.97
C VAL A 272 1.71 14.65 -17.41
N PRO A 273 0.95 15.72 -17.70
CA PRO A 273 0.38 15.95 -19.03
C PRO A 273 1.40 16.09 -20.18
N HIS A 274 2.58 16.68 -19.93
CA HIS A 274 3.58 16.93 -20.96
C HIS A 274 5.02 16.79 -20.46
N VAL A 275 5.93 16.47 -21.38
CA VAL A 275 7.36 16.21 -21.11
C VAL A 275 8.05 17.40 -20.46
N ALA A 276 7.70 18.62 -20.84
CA ALA A 276 8.29 19.83 -20.26
C ALA A 276 8.03 19.93 -18.74
N LEU A 277 6.81 19.61 -18.28
CA LEU A 277 6.48 19.62 -16.86
C LEU A 277 7.22 18.52 -16.10
N ALA A 278 7.38 17.33 -16.70
CA ALA A 278 8.16 16.25 -16.08
C ALA A 278 9.59 16.72 -15.81
N LYS A 279 10.21 17.38 -16.80
CA LYS A 279 11.56 17.97 -16.65
C LYS A 279 11.59 19.02 -15.55
N GLU A 280 10.68 19.98 -15.56
CA GLU A 280 10.61 21.05 -14.55
C GLU A 280 10.43 20.49 -13.13
N LEU A 281 9.57 19.49 -12.94
CA LEU A 281 9.39 18.84 -11.64
C LEU A 281 10.67 18.12 -11.18
N TRP A 282 11.34 17.41 -12.08
CA TRP A 282 12.64 16.78 -11.76
C TRP A 282 13.74 17.80 -11.45
N GLU A 283 13.57 19.08 -11.78
CA GLU A 283 14.53 20.12 -11.43
C GLU A 283 14.37 20.65 -9.99
N ILE A 284 13.24 20.38 -9.33
CA ILE A 284 12.98 20.71 -7.93
C ILE A 284 14.03 20.01 -7.04
N GLN A 285 14.64 20.78 -6.12
CA GLN A 285 15.79 20.33 -5.33
C GLN A 285 15.49 19.05 -4.53
N GLU A 286 14.31 18.94 -3.94
CA GLU A 286 13.86 17.79 -3.15
C GLU A 286 13.72 16.54 -4.01
N LEU A 287 13.19 16.68 -5.24
CA LEU A 287 13.04 15.55 -6.17
C LEU A 287 14.39 15.13 -6.76
N LYS A 288 15.30 16.07 -7.00
CA LYS A 288 16.70 15.77 -7.34
C LYS A 288 17.39 14.98 -6.21
N ALA A 289 17.25 15.44 -4.97
CA ALA A 289 17.85 14.78 -3.81
C ALA A 289 17.27 13.37 -3.59
N LEU A 290 15.96 13.18 -3.82
CA LEU A 290 15.36 11.85 -3.79
C LEU A 290 15.92 10.97 -4.91
N LYS A 291 16.07 11.51 -6.12
CA LYS A 291 16.66 10.77 -7.25
C LYS A 291 18.10 10.34 -6.97
N SER A 292 18.90 11.16 -6.26
CA SER A 292 20.23 10.73 -5.84
C SER A 292 20.19 9.62 -4.80
N LYS A 293 19.20 9.59 -3.89
CA LYS A 293 19.04 8.50 -2.90
C LYS A 293 18.77 7.12 -3.51
N VAL A 294 18.44 7.04 -4.80
CA VAL A 294 18.32 5.75 -5.50
C VAL A 294 19.63 4.96 -5.46
N SER A 295 20.79 5.62 -5.39
CA SER A 295 22.08 4.94 -5.23
C SER A 295 22.23 4.23 -3.88
N ASP A 296 21.45 4.63 -2.89
CA ASP A 296 21.53 4.13 -1.52
C ASP A 296 20.65 2.89 -1.35
N ILE A 297 19.84 2.52 -2.35
CA ILE A 297 18.95 1.37 -2.26
C ILE A 297 19.76 0.08 -2.22
N ASP A 298 19.59 -0.68 -1.14
CA ASP A 298 20.16 -2.01 -0.95
C ASP A 298 19.28 -3.10 -1.58
N LEU A 299 17.96 -2.90 -1.49
CA LEU A 299 16.95 -3.85 -1.94
C LEU A 299 15.81 -3.14 -2.65
N ALA A 300 15.51 -3.52 -3.89
CA ALA A 300 14.34 -3.04 -4.63
C ALA A 300 13.34 -4.18 -4.84
N VAL A 301 12.05 -3.93 -4.58
CA VAL A 301 10.96 -4.88 -4.87
C VAL A 301 10.01 -4.27 -5.88
N LEU A 302 9.86 -4.95 -7.01
CA LEU A 302 9.15 -4.49 -8.20
C LEU A 302 8.07 -5.48 -8.61
N SER A 303 7.07 -4.99 -9.31
CA SER A 303 6.18 -5.81 -10.13
C SER A 303 6.17 -5.24 -11.55
N VAL A 304 5.62 -6.01 -12.49
CA VAL A 304 5.59 -5.67 -13.90
C VAL A 304 4.20 -5.92 -14.46
N ALA A 305 3.86 -5.20 -15.53
CA ALA A 305 2.60 -5.38 -16.23
C ALA A 305 2.84 -5.46 -17.75
N ASP A 306 2.04 -6.27 -18.43
CA ASP A 306 2.02 -6.32 -19.89
C ASP A 306 1.41 -5.02 -20.47
N VAL A 307 1.57 -4.79 -21.76
CA VAL A 307 1.00 -3.61 -22.44
C VAL A 307 -0.42 -3.86 -22.96
N SER A 308 -1.12 -4.91 -22.52
CA SER A 308 -2.48 -5.19 -22.99
C SER A 308 -3.51 -4.25 -22.36
N LYS A 309 -4.68 -4.11 -23.00
CA LYS A 309 -5.82 -3.36 -22.46
C LYS A 309 -6.32 -3.89 -21.10
N GLN A 310 -5.91 -5.11 -20.71
CA GLN A 310 -6.24 -5.70 -19.41
C GLN A 310 -5.29 -5.26 -18.29
N ALA A 311 -4.15 -4.64 -18.61
CA ALA A 311 -3.18 -4.23 -17.61
C ALA A 311 -3.73 -3.14 -16.69
N SER A 312 -3.27 -3.16 -15.44
CA SER A 312 -3.78 -2.30 -14.36
C SER A 312 -3.65 -0.80 -14.69
N ILE A 313 -2.60 -0.41 -15.41
CA ILE A 313 -2.36 0.99 -15.81
C ILE A 313 -3.48 1.55 -16.70
N PHE A 314 -4.01 0.75 -17.63
CA PHE A 314 -5.10 1.15 -18.52
C PHE A 314 -6.47 0.96 -17.88
N ARG A 315 -6.69 -0.16 -17.16
CA ARG A 315 -7.96 -0.41 -16.45
C ARG A 315 -8.28 0.65 -15.39
N ARG A 316 -7.25 1.25 -14.79
CA ARG A 316 -7.39 2.32 -13.79
C ARG A 316 -7.44 3.72 -14.42
N GLY A 317 -7.39 3.82 -15.75
CA GLY A 317 -7.48 5.09 -16.48
C GLY A 317 -6.28 6.01 -16.34
N LEU A 318 -5.10 5.48 -15.95
CA LEU A 318 -3.87 6.28 -15.89
C LEU A 318 -3.35 6.61 -17.29
N LEU A 319 -3.56 5.67 -18.21
CA LEU A 319 -3.33 5.82 -19.64
C LEU A 319 -4.56 5.31 -20.40
N THR A 320 -4.75 5.82 -21.61
CA THR A 320 -5.87 5.47 -22.49
C THR A 320 -5.61 4.18 -23.27
N THR A 321 -6.65 3.63 -23.90
CA THR A 321 -6.46 2.49 -24.83
C THR A 321 -5.65 2.87 -26.07
N GLN A 322 -5.74 4.13 -26.50
CA GLN A 322 -4.96 4.68 -27.61
C GLN A 322 -3.48 4.77 -27.23
N ASP A 323 -3.18 5.13 -25.98
CA ASP A 323 -1.82 5.07 -25.45
C ASP A 323 -1.25 3.65 -25.52
N ALA A 324 -2.04 2.63 -25.13
CA ALA A 324 -1.63 1.23 -25.23
C ALA A 324 -1.31 0.82 -26.68
N GLU A 325 -2.17 1.18 -27.63
CA GLU A 325 -1.97 0.89 -29.07
C GLU A 325 -0.72 1.60 -29.62
N SER A 326 -0.47 2.86 -29.23
CA SER A 326 0.73 3.60 -29.63
C SER A 326 2.02 2.99 -29.07
N LEU A 327 1.99 2.50 -27.82
CA LEU A 327 3.12 1.83 -27.18
C LEU A 327 3.41 0.47 -27.84
N GLN A 328 2.38 -0.30 -28.14
CA GLN A 328 2.50 -1.57 -28.86
C GLN A 328 3.08 -1.35 -30.26
N ALA A 329 2.59 -0.33 -30.98
CA ALA A 329 3.13 0.03 -32.30
C ALA A 329 4.60 0.47 -32.23
N ALA A 330 5.02 1.04 -31.10
CA ALA A 330 6.42 1.39 -30.82
C ALA A 330 7.27 0.21 -30.30
N GLY A 331 6.72 -1.01 -30.23
CA GLY A 331 7.43 -2.22 -29.84
C GLY A 331 7.44 -2.53 -28.34
N ALA A 332 6.69 -1.80 -27.52
CA ALA A 332 6.60 -2.08 -26.10
C ALA A 332 5.92 -3.45 -25.85
N VAL A 333 6.43 -4.21 -24.88
CA VAL A 333 5.79 -5.44 -24.39
C VAL A 333 5.17 -5.31 -23.01
N GLY A 334 5.51 -4.26 -22.28
CA GLY A 334 4.96 -3.95 -20.97
C GLY A 334 5.76 -2.87 -20.26
N ASP A 335 5.46 -2.67 -18.98
CA ASP A 335 6.14 -1.68 -18.14
C ASP A 335 6.76 -2.29 -16.88
N VAL A 336 7.86 -1.65 -16.46
CA VAL A 336 8.45 -1.77 -15.13
C VAL A 336 8.61 -0.34 -14.59
N LEU A 337 8.01 -0.07 -13.42
CA LEU A 337 7.94 1.27 -12.83
C LEU A 337 7.31 2.33 -13.76
N CYS A 338 6.25 1.96 -14.50
CA CYS A 338 5.59 2.85 -15.46
C CYS A 338 6.51 3.34 -16.60
N GLN A 339 7.66 2.69 -16.80
CA GLN A 339 8.54 2.86 -17.95
C GLN A 339 8.36 1.64 -18.86
N PHE A 340 7.85 1.89 -20.05
CA PHE A 340 7.58 0.86 -21.04
C PHE A 340 8.86 0.42 -21.74
N VAL A 341 9.04 -0.89 -21.85
CA VAL A 341 10.22 -1.53 -22.45
C VAL A 341 9.82 -2.48 -23.57
N ASP A 342 10.75 -2.70 -24.49
CA ASP A 342 10.63 -3.68 -25.58
C ASP A 342 11.08 -5.10 -25.15
N GLU A 343 11.04 -6.06 -26.07
CA GLU A 343 11.47 -7.45 -25.81
C GLU A 343 12.97 -7.58 -25.50
N ALA A 344 13.80 -6.62 -25.90
CA ALA A 344 15.22 -6.56 -25.60
C ALA A 344 15.50 -5.93 -24.22
N GLY A 345 14.46 -5.45 -23.52
CA GLY A 345 14.58 -4.81 -22.22
C GLY A 345 15.08 -3.36 -22.30
N GLU A 346 15.03 -2.75 -23.49
CA GLU A 346 15.39 -1.36 -23.69
C GLU A 346 14.15 -0.46 -23.50
N ILE A 347 14.38 0.75 -22.98
CA ILE A 347 13.30 1.71 -22.77
C ILE A 347 12.83 2.24 -24.12
N VAL A 348 11.55 2.06 -24.42
CA VAL A 348 10.97 2.51 -25.70
C VAL A 348 11.03 4.04 -25.76
N ASP A 349 11.51 4.59 -26.89
CA ASP A 349 11.47 6.04 -27.13
C ASP A 349 10.04 6.51 -27.42
N HIS A 350 9.29 6.77 -26.37
CA HIS A 350 7.88 7.17 -26.44
C HIS A 350 7.59 8.38 -25.53
N PRO A 351 6.71 9.33 -25.94
CA PRO A 351 6.34 10.48 -25.10
C PRO A 351 5.80 10.12 -23.71
N ILE A 352 5.15 8.96 -23.57
CA ILE A 352 4.63 8.46 -22.27
C ILE A 352 5.75 8.21 -21.28
N ASN A 353 6.83 7.54 -21.70
CA ASN A 353 8.01 7.29 -20.85
C ASN A 353 8.65 8.59 -20.37
N LYS A 354 8.66 9.62 -21.24
CA LYS A 354 9.18 10.97 -20.94
C LYS A 354 8.28 11.80 -20.02
N ARG A 355 7.02 11.39 -19.82
CA ARG A 355 6.03 12.01 -18.93
C ARG A 355 5.94 11.32 -17.56
N ALA A 356 6.56 10.17 -17.39
CA ALA A 356 6.49 9.41 -16.16
C ALA A 356 7.36 10.04 -15.06
N MET A 357 6.76 10.30 -13.90
CA MET A 357 7.46 10.67 -12.67
C MET A 357 7.84 9.40 -11.91
N ALA A 358 8.80 8.66 -12.45
CA ALA A 358 9.31 7.43 -11.85
C ALA A 358 10.83 7.34 -12.01
N ILE A 359 11.47 6.58 -11.13
CA ILE A 359 12.88 6.23 -11.25
C ILE A 359 13.08 5.40 -12.52
N ASN A 360 14.10 5.73 -13.30
CA ASN A 360 14.41 4.96 -14.50
C ASN A 360 14.88 3.55 -14.08
N PRO A 361 14.23 2.47 -14.54
CA PRO A 361 14.53 1.10 -14.11
C PRO A 361 15.98 0.68 -14.39
N THR A 362 16.65 1.28 -15.39
CA THR A 362 18.07 1.02 -15.67
C THR A 362 18.99 1.51 -14.54
N GLN A 363 18.57 2.46 -13.71
CA GLN A 363 19.33 2.89 -12.52
C GLN A 363 19.39 1.80 -11.47
N LEU A 364 18.40 0.90 -11.44
CA LEU A 364 18.35 -0.22 -10.51
C LEU A 364 19.40 -1.30 -10.82
N ARG A 365 20.06 -1.25 -11.98
CA ARG A 365 21.18 -2.15 -12.33
C ARG A 365 22.34 -2.10 -11.34
N LYS A 366 22.43 -1.04 -10.53
CA LYS A 366 23.46 -0.86 -9.47
C LYS A 366 22.99 -1.32 -8.09
N VAL A 367 21.69 -1.58 -7.93
CA VAL A 367 21.12 -2.03 -6.65
C VAL A 367 21.57 -3.46 -6.38
N PRO A 368 22.11 -3.76 -5.18
CA PRO A 368 22.61 -5.10 -4.84
C PRO A 368 21.57 -6.20 -5.01
N LYS A 369 20.29 -5.91 -4.72
CA LYS A 369 19.20 -6.88 -4.82
C LYS A 369 17.91 -6.27 -5.34
N VAL A 370 17.61 -6.52 -6.60
CA VAL A 370 16.35 -6.22 -7.27
C VAL A 370 15.54 -7.50 -7.38
N ILE A 371 14.30 -7.44 -6.89
CA ILE A 371 13.33 -8.52 -6.87
C ILE A 371 12.19 -8.15 -7.82
N ILE A 372 11.87 -9.03 -8.76
CA ILE A 372 10.66 -8.94 -9.57
C ILE A 372 9.66 -9.95 -9.04
N SER A 373 8.49 -9.47 -8.64
CA SER A 373 7.35 -10.28 -8.20
C SER A 373 6.20 -10.12 -9.18
N ALA A 374 6.03 -11.08 -10.08
CA ALA A 374 5.01 -11.05 -11.14
C ALA A 374 4.75 -12.44 -11.73
N GLY A 375 3.54 -12.64 -12.25
CA GLY A 375 3.11 -13.89 -12.88
C GLY A 375 1.89 -13.70 -13.79
N GLY A 376 1.46 -14.81 -14.37
CA GLY A 376 0.58 -14.92 -15.53
C GLY A 376 1.37 -15.07 -16.84
N ILE A 377 1.04 -16.09 -17.62
CA ILE A 377 1.66 -16.42 -18.92
C ILE A 377 1.81 -15.19 -19.82
N ARG A 378 0.79 -14.32 -19.87
CA ARG A 378 0.82 -13.07 -20.67
C ARG A 378 1.95 -12.11 -20.30
N LYS A 379 2.47 -12.20 -19.07
CA LYS A 379 3.54 -11.34 -18.56
C LYS A 379 4.94 -11.94 -18.77
N ALA A 380 5.07 -13.16 -19.31
CA ALA A 380 6.38 -13.81 -19.45
C ALA A 380 7.40 -12.95 -20.24
N LYS A 381 6.97 -12.35 -21.37
CA LYS A 381 7.82 -11.46 -22.17
C LYS A 381 8.29 -10.23 -21.40
N ILE A 382 7.38 -9.54 -20.71
CA ILE A 382 7.76 -8.35 -19.91
C ILE A 382 8.57 -8.71 -18.66
N ILE A 383 8.33 -9.87 -18.04
CA ILE A 383 9.16 -10.36 -16.93
C ILE A 383 10.61 -10.53 -17.42
N ARG A 384 10.81 -11.24 -18.54
CA ARG A 384 12.14 -11.42 -19.17
C ARG A 384 12.78 -10.07 -19.52
N ALA A 385 12.06 -9.19 -20.18
CA ALA A 385 12.53 -7.85 -20.53
C ALA A 385 12.96 -7.06 -19.28
N SER A 386 12.15 -7.10 -18.23
CA SER A 386 12.40 -6.36 -16.98
C SER A 386 13.63 -6.88 -16.23
N ILE A 387 13.91 -8.19 -16.29
CA ILE A 387 15.16 -8.77 -15.75
C ILE A 387 16.36 -8.14 -16.45
N MET A 388 16.34 -8.01 -17.79
CA MET A 388 17.42 -7.35 -18.54
C MET A 388 17.50 -5.85 -18.25
N THR A 389 16.36 -5.15 -18.19
CA THR A 389 16.32 -3.71 -17.90
C THR A 389 16.93 -3.39 -16.54
N THR A 390 16.59 -4.17 -15.52
CA THR A 390 16.93 -3.88 -14.12
C THR A 390 18.13 -4.65 -13.57
N ARG A 391 18.58 -5.71 -14.27
CA ARG A 391 19.49 -6.75 -13.75
C ARG A 391 18.95 -7.40 -12.48
N ALA A 392 17.67 -7.75 -12.49
CA ALA A 392 17.03 -8.42 -11.37
C ALA A 392 17.78 -9.70 -11.00
N GLN A 393 18.06 -9.85 -9.70
CA GLN A 393 18.72 -11.03 -9.17
C GLN A 393 17.70 -12.06 -8.67
N VAL A 394 16.47 -11.63 -8.37
CA VAL A 394 15.44 -12.50 -7.80
C VAL A 394 14.16 -12.40 -8.60
N LEU A 395 13.58 -13.55 -8.96
CA LEU A 395 12.24 -13.66 -9.54
C LEU A 395 11.33 -14.45 -8.60
N ILE A 396 10.17 -13.90 -8.28
CA ILE A 396 9.08 -14.60 -7.59
C ILE A 396 7.90 -14.68 -8.54
N THR A 397 7.54 -15.90 -8.97
CA THR A 397 6.54 -16.14 -10.01
C THR A 397 5.72 -17.40 -9.75
N ASP A 398 4.71 -17.68 -10.58
CA ASP A 398 3.91 -18.90 -10.54
C ASP A 398 4.42 -19.97 -11.51
N GLU A 399 4.01 -21.22 -11.29
CA GLU A 399 4.43 -22.38 -12.07
C GLU A 399 4.17 -22.27 -13.57
N ALA A 400 3.02 -21.76 -14.00
CA ALA A 400 2.68 -21.67 -15.41
C ALA A 400 3.53 -20.60 -16.11
N THR A 401 3.76 -19.47 -15.44
CA THR A 401 4.66 -18.42 -15.95
C THR A 401 6.11 -18.87 -15.99
N ALA A 402 6.56 -19.62 -14.99
CA ALA A 402 7.89 -20.22 -14.97
C ALA A 402 8.13 -21.13 -16.17
N GLN A 403 7.15 -21.98 -16.52
CA GLN A 403 7.23 -22.84 -17.70
C GLN A 403 7.26 -22.04 -19.00
N GLU A 404 6.43 -21.00 -19.11
CA GLU A 404 6.44 -20.11 -20.28
C GLU A 404 7.79 -19.36 -20.41
N LEU A 405 8.36 -18.88 -19.32
CA LEU A 405 9.67 -18.21 -19.33
C LEU A 405 10.80 -19.12 -19.86
N LEU A 406 10.73 -20.43 -19.57
CA LEU A 406 11.68 -21.41 -20.08
C LEU A 406 11.47 -21.75 -21.56
N SER A 407 10.31 -21.44 -22.15
CA SER A 407 10.07 -21.59 -23.58
C SER A 407 10.63 -20.42 -24.40
N LEU A 408 10.85 -19.26 -23.76
CA LEU A 408 11.49 -18.09 -24.35
C LEU A 408 13.01 -18.27 -24.47
N GLU A 409 13.64 -17.40 -25.25
CA GLU A 409 15.10 -17.38 -25.41
C GLU A 409 15.83 -17.12 -24.08
N SER A 410 16.86 -17.93 -23.81
CA SER A 410 17.74 -17.82 -22.63
C SER A 410 18.41 -16.44 -22.56
N LEU A 411 18.66 -15.95 -21.35
CA LEU A 411 19.45 -14.74 -21.11
C LEU A 411 20.94 -15.04 -20.79
N VAL A 412 21.25 -16.31 -20.55
CA VAL A 412 22.59 -16.86 -20.32
C VAL A 412 22.95 -17.78 -21.48
#